data_AF-A0A3D0R9U9-F1
#
_entry.id   AF-A0A3D0R9U9-F1
#
_cell.length_a   1.000
_cell.length_b   1.000
_cell.length_c   1.000
_cell.angle_alpha   90.00
_cell.angle_beta   90.00
_cell.angle_gamma   90.00
#
_symmetry.space_group_name_H-M   'P 1'
#
loop_
_entity.id
_entity.type
_entity.pdbx_description
1 polymer ?
#
loop_
_entity_poly.entity_id
_entity_poly.type
_entity_poly.pdbx_seq_one_letter_code
_entity_poly.pdbx_strand_id
1 'polypeptide(L)'
;MLVVISPAKKLDMSVDDRAPVTLPDFAADAETLAGVARELDHDDLRALMSISPALAELNAERFAAFGTQPVKAAALAFAGDTYQGLEAPTLDDDEMAWAQNHLRILSGLYGVLRPMDAIEPYRLEMGSKLKTEKGGSLYEYWGARLAEALNAQAAVVGSKALVNCASQEYFGAVDRSALAMPVITPVFKEIKDGRPRIVSFFAKKARGA
;
A
#
# COMPACT_ATOMS: atom_id res chain seq x y z
N MET A 1 -1.97 18.86 4.16
CA MET A 1 -2.74 17.65 4.52
C MET A 1 -1.95 16.44 4.05
N LEU A 2 -1.92 15.33 4.79
CA LEU A 2 -1.28 14.09 4.36
C LEU A 2 -2.37 13.02 4.31
N VAL A 3 -2.44 12.26 3.21
CA VAL A 3 -3.47 11.24 2.99
C VAL A 3 -2.81 9.88 2.93
N VAL A 4 -3.43 8.87 3.54
CA VAL A 4 -3.03 7.46 3.38
C VAL A 4 -4.15 6.67 2.71
N ILE A 5 -3.79 5.82 1.74
CA ILE A 5 -4.68 4.86 1.11
C ILE A 5 -4.12 3.44 1.20
N SER A 6 -4.98 2.45 1.00
CA SER A 6 -4.57 1.05 0.86
C SER A 6 -3.96 0.77 -0.51
N PRO A 7 -3.12 -0.27 -0.64
CA PRO A 7 -2.70 -0.78 -1.94
C PRO A 7 -3.84 -1.60 -2.57
N ALA A 8 -3.63 -2.07 -3.79
CA ALA A 8 -4.52 -3.02 -4.45
C ALA A 8 -3.86 -4.39 -4.59
N LYS A 9 -4.67 -5.46 -4.58
CA LYS A 9 -4.18 -6.83 -4.81
C LYS A 9 -3.80 -7.09 -6.26
N LYS A 10 -4.49 -6.42 -7.19
CA LYS A 10 -4.20 -6.49 -8.62
C LYS A 10 -3.21 -5.38 -8.97
N LEU A 11 -2.26 -5.73 -9.83
CA LEU A 11 -1.27 -4.82 -10.37
C LEU A 11 -1.41 -4.78 -11.90
N ASP A 12 -1.20 -3.60 -12.48
CA ASP A 12 -1.05 -3.38 -13.90
C ASP A 12 0.38 -2.94 -14.20
N MET A 13 1.20 -3.90 -14.61
CA MET A 13 2.61 -3.70 -14.95
C MET A 13 2.83 -3.49 -16.46
N SER A 14 1.79 -3.12 -17.21
CA SER A 14 1.96 -2.68 -18.60
C SER A 14 2.92 -1.49 -18.67
N VAL A 15 3.71 -1.44 -19.76
CA VAL A 15 4.70 -0.38 -20.01
C VAL A 15 4.00 0.98 -19.96
N ASP A 16 4.62 1.91 -19.24
CA ASP A 16 4.13 3.27 -19.04
C ASP A 16 5.33 4.22 -19.17
N ASP A 17 5.27 5.11 -20.15
CA ASP A 17 6.34 6.05 -20.47
C ASP A 17 6.24 7.37 -19.67
N ARG A 18 5.31 7.46 -18.71
CA ARG A 18 5.18 8.62 -17.82
C ARG A 18 6.39 8.77 -16.90
N ALA A 19 6.53 9.98 -16.36
CA ALA A 19 7.60 10.53 -15.53
C ALA A 19 8.46 9.52 -14.70
N PRO A 20 9.76 9.83 -14.46
CA PRO A 20 10.69 8.91 -13.81
C PRO A 20 10.22 8.46 -12.42
N VAL A 21 10.46 7.19 -12.10
CA VAL A 21 10.17 6.62 -10.78
C VAL A 21 11.15 7.12 -9.71
N THR A 22 10.71 7.10 -8.45
CA THR A 22 11.53 7.35 -7.25
C THR A 22 11.83 6.06 -6.50
N LEU A 23 12.86 6.06 -5.66
CA LEU A 23 13.21 4.89 -4.83
C LEU A 23 12.33 4.85 -3.55
N PRO A 24 11.71 3.71 -3.19
CA PRO A 24 11.00 3.57 -1.92
C PRO A 24 11.88 3.85 -0.70
N ASP A 25 11.35 4.55 0.30
CA ASP A 25 12.07 4.87 1.54
C ASP A 25 12.48 3.59 2.33
N PHE A 26 11.69 2.52 2.19
CA PHE A 26 11.91 1.23 2.85
C PHE A 26 12.36 0.12 1.88
N ALA A 27 13.12 0.46 0.83
CA ALA A 27 13.58 -0.52 -0.16
C ALA A 27 14.33 -1.72 0.46
N ALA A 28 15.22 -1.49 1.43
CA ALA A 28 15.96 -2.56 2.10
C ALA A 28 15.06 -3.50 2.93
N ASP A 29 13.98 -2.96 3.51
CA ASP A 29 12.98 -3.80 4.20
C ASP A 29 12.15 -4.61 3.20
N ALA A 30 11.80 -4.04 2.05
CA ALA A 30 11.12 -4.75 0.99
C ALA A 30 11.96 -5.94 0.49
N GLU A 31 13.26 -5.75 0.28
CA GLU A 31 14.20 -6.84 -0.05
C GLU A 31 14.24 -7.91 1.06
N THR A 32 14.31 -7.50 2.32
CA THR A 32 14.32 -8.43 3.47
C THR A 32 13.05 -9.28 3.51
N LEU A 33 11.88 -8.64 3.42
CA LEU A 33 10.58 -9.32 3.46
C LEU A 33 10.34 -10.20 2.23
N ALA A 34 10.77 -9.74 1.04
CA ALA A 34 10.72 -10.55 -0.17
C ALA A 34 11.64 -11.78 -0.06
N GLY A 35 12.81 -11.63 0.55
CA GLY A 35 13.72 -12.75 0.85
C GLY A 35 13.08 -13.78 1.76
N VAL A 36 12.41 -13.37 2.83
CA VAL A 36 11.67 -14.31 3.70
C VAL A 36 10.54 -15.00 2.93
N ALA A 37 9.78 -14.26 2.11
CA ALA A 37 8.69 -14.84 1.33
C ALA A 37 9.18 -15.80 0.23
N ARG A 38 10.39 -15.60 -0.30
CA ARG A 38 11.04 -16.46 -1.29
C ARG A 38 11.35 -17.86 -0.75
N GLU A 39 11.63 -17.99 0.55
CA GLU A 39 11.94 -19.27 1.19
C GLU A 39 10.70 -20.11 1.53
N LEU A 40 9.50 -19.56 1.33
CA LEU A 40 8.26 -20.28 1.57
C LEU A 40 7.94 -21.23 0.41
N ASP A 41 7.49 -22.43 0.73
CA ASP A 41 6.98 -23.34 -0.28
C ASP A 41 5.60 -22.91 -0.80
N HIS A 42 5.10 -23.64 -1.80
CA HIS A 42 3.83 -23.34 -2.44
C HIS A 42 2.64 -23.38 -1.47
N ASP A 43 2.59 -24.37 -0.58
CA ASP A 43 1.47 -24.52 0.35
C ASP A 43 1.52 -23.46 1.46
N ASP A 44 2.72 -23.09 1.91
CA ASP A 44 2.93 -21.99 2.84
C ASP A 44 2.51 -20.64 2.24
N LEU A 45 2.86 -20.35 0.98
CA LEU A 45 2.41 -19.14 0.28
C LEU A 45 0.89 -19.10 0.14
N ARG A 46 0.27 -20.24 -0.19
CA ARG A 46 -1.20 -20.36 -0.28
C ARG A 46 -1.86 -20.06 1.06
N ALA A 47 -1.34 -20.64 2.14
CA ALA A 47 -1.87 -20.44 3.48
C ALA A 47 -1.68 -18.99 3.94
N LEU A 48 -0.48 -18.42 3.75
CA LEU A 48 -0.12 -17.07 4.17
C LEU A 48 -1.00 -15.99 3.52
N MET A 49 -1.31 -16.15 2.24
CA MET A 49 -2.03 -15.15 1.43
C MET A 49 -3.49 -15.51 1.19
N SER A 50 -3.91 -16.72 1.60
CA SER A 50 -5.24 -17.28 1.34
C SER A 50 -5.61 -17.21 -0.14
N ILE A 51 -4.76 -17.79 -0.99
CA ILE A 51 -4.85 -17.73 -2.46
C ILE A 51 -4.98 -19.10 -3.13
N SER A 52 -5.41 -19.09 -4.40
CA SER A 52 -5.49 -20.29 -5.24
C SER A 52 -4.09 -20.83 -5.57
N PRO A 53 -3.99 -22.12 -5.97
CA PRO A 53 -2.72 -22.71 -6.42
C PRO A 53 -2.02 -21.90 -7.52
N ALA A 54 -2.75 -21.48 -8.55
CA ALA A 54 -2.20 -20.68 -9.65
C ALA A 54 -1.67 -19.31 -9.19
N LEU A 55 -2.34 -18.68 -8.22
CA LEU A 55 -1.85 -17.42 -7.65
C LEU A 55 -0.63 -17.62 -6.76
N ALA A 56 -0.51 -18.76 -6.07
CA ALA A 56 0.68 -19.05 -5.27
C ALA A 56 1.90 -19.31 -6.14
N GLU A 57 1.74 -20.05 -7.24
CA GLU A 57 2.80 -20.25 -8.24
C GLU A 57 3.28 -18.90 -8.80
N LEU A 58 2.36 -18.05 -9.25
CA LEU A 58 2.69 -16.70 -9.72
C LEU A 58 3.43 -15.86 -8.68
N ASN A 59 3.06 -15.95 -7.39
CA ASN A 59 3.74 -15.15 -6.36
C ASN A 59 5.08 -15.77 -5.92
N ALA A 60 5.25 -17.09 -6.01
CA ALA A 60 6.55 -17.73 -5.84
C ALA A 60 7.53 -17.24 -6.92
N GLU A 61 7.10 -17.20 -8.18
CA GLU A 61 7.89 -16.65 -9.29
C GLU A 61 8.26 -15.18 -9.05
N ARG A 62 7.30 -14.36 -8.60
CA ARG A 62 7.54 -12.95 -8.27
C ARG A 62 8.55 -12.76 -7.15
N PHE A 63 8.48 -13.54 -6.06
CA PHE A 63 9.48 -13.43 -5.00
C PHE A 63 10.85 -13.97 -5.40
N ALA A 64 10.88 -15.03 -6.21
CA ALA A 64 12.13 -15.55 -6.78
C ALA A 64 12.82 -14.51 -7.68
N ALA A 65 12.05 -13.79 -8.51
CA ALA A 65 12.56 -12.76 -9.41
C ALA A 65 12.73 -11.36 -8.76
N PHE A 66 12.28 -11.18 -7.52
CA PHE A 66 12.33 -9.88 -6.83
C PHE A 66 13.76 -9.32 -6.81
N GLY A 67 13.90 -8.05 -7.20
CA GLY A 67 15.16 -7.35 -7.44
C GLY A 67 15.57 -7.29 -8.92
N THR A 68 14.87 -8.00 -9.81
CA THR A 68 15.19 -8.07 -11.25
C THR A 68 14.00 -7.83 -12.16
N GLN A 69 12.80 -7.66 -11.59
CA GLN A 69 11.59 -7.47 -12.39
C GLN A 69 11.47 -6.01 -12.85
N PRO A 70 10.71 -5.75 -13.93
CA PRO A 70 10.35 -4.40 -14.31
C PRO A 70 9.62 -3.69 -13.17
N VAL A 71 9.99 -2.44 -12.93
CA VAL A 71 9.36 -1.57 -11.93
C VAL A 71 8.35 -0.63 -12.58
N LYS A 72 7.37 -0.20 -11.80
CA LYS A 72 6.42 0.86 -12.18
C LYS A 72 6.07 1.72 -10.96
N ALA A 73 5.73 2.99 -11.19
CA ALA A 73 5.27 3.90 -10.14
C ALA A 73 4.05 3.33 -9.41
N ALA A 74 4.07 3.31 -8.08
CA ALA A 74 3.05 2.69 -7.24
C ALA A 74 1.61 3.14 -7.58
N ALA A 75 1.38 4.44 -7.78
CA ALA A 75 0.05 4.97 -8.10
C ALA A 75 -0.49 4.53 -9.47
N LEU A 76 0.41 4.17 -10.39
CA LEU A 76 0.07 3.71 -11.75
C LEU A 76 0.07 2.18 -11.86
N ALA A 77 0.74 1.49 -10.93
CA ALA A 77 0.85 0.05 -10.89
C ALA A 77 -0.33 -0.60 -10.15
N PHE A 78 -0.78 -0.03 -9.03
CA PHE A 78 -1.92 -0.60 -8.30
C PHE A 78 -3.23 -0.42 -9.06
N ALA A 79 -3.96 -1.53 -9.24
CA ALA A 79 -5.21 -1.57 -9.98
C ALA A 79 -6.34 -2.16 -9.12
N GLY A 80 -7.35 -1.35 -8.80
CA GLY A 80 -8.51 -1.77 -8.02
C GLY A 80 -9.44 -0.60 -7.72
N ASP A 81 -10.54 -0.84 -7.00
CA ASP A 81 -11.60 0.16 -6.81
C ASP A 81 -11.09 1.51 -6.29
N THR A 82 -10.17 1.52 -5.32
CA THR A 82 -9.54 2.76 -4.83
C THR A 82 -8.78 3.49 -5.94
N TYR A 83 -8.06 2.77 -6.80
CA TYR A 83 -7.27 3.35 -7.88
C TYR A 83 -8.14 3.75 -9.09
N GLN A 84 -9.30 3.14 -9.25
CA GLN A 84 -10.36 3.62 -10.16
C GLN A 84 -11.01 4.92 -9.68
N GLY A 85 -10.97 5.20 -8.37
CA GLY A 85 -11.40 6.49 -7.83
C GLY A 85 -10.30 7.55 -7.89
N LEU A 86 -9.04 7.14 -7.63
CA LEU A 86 -7.88 8.03 -7.67
C LEU A 86 -7.59 8.56 -9.08
N GLU A 87 -7.85 7.75 -10.10
CA GLU A 87 -7.63 8.10 -11.51
C GLU A 87 -6.21 8.65 -11.76
N ALA A 88 -5.20 8.08 -11.08
CA ALA A 88 -3.80 8.52 -11.21
C ALA A 88 -3.29 8.65 -12.67
N PRO A 89 -3.73 7.80 -13.63
CA PRO A 89 -3.43 7.98 -15.05
C PRO A 89 -3.84 9.33 -15.66
N THR A 90 -4.82 10.03 -15.09
CA THR A 90 -5.35 11.30 -15.61
C THR A 90 -4.75 12.54 -14.95
N LEU A 91 -3.97 12.38 -13.86
CA LEU A 91 -3.33 13.50 -13.18
C LEU A 91 -2.32 14.17 -14.10
N ASP A 92 -2.26 15.49 -14.14
CA ASP A 92 -1.17 16.21 -14.78
C ASP A 92 0.13 16.19 -13.93
N ASP A 93 1.20 16.83 -14.43
CA ASP A 93 2.50 16.82 -13.76
C ASP A 93 2.48 17.56 -12.41
N ASP A 94 1.71 18.65 -12.29
CA ASP A 94 1.58 19.43 -11.05
C ASP A 94 0.74 18.67 -10.02
N GLU A 95 -0.34 18.03 -10.46
CA GLU A 95 -1.18 17.16 -9.64
C GLU A 95 -0.42 15.94 -9.13
N MET A 96 0.38 15.29 -10.00
CA MET A 96 1.23 14.17 -9.60
C MET A 96 2.33 14.62 -8.63
N ALA A 97 2.97 15.77 -8.87
CA ALA A 97 3.96 16.34 -7.95
C ALA A 97 3.36 16.68 -6.58
N TRP A 98 2.13 17.19 -6.55
CA TRP A 98 1.40 17.41 -5.31
C TRP A 98 1.10 16.07 -4.61
N ALA A 99 0.56 15.09 -5.32
CA ALA A 99 0.29 13.76 -4.80
C ALA A 99 1.56 13.11 -4.24
N GLN A 100 2.70 13.25 -4.92
CA GLN A 100 3.99 12.71 -4.47
C GLN A 100 4.37 13.18 -3.06
N ASN A 101 3.99 14.40 -2.69
CA ASN A 101 4.24 14.99 -1.38
C ASN A 101 3.11 14.75 -0.37
N HIS A 102 1.87 14.59 -0.83
CA HIS A 102 0.68 14.62 0.03
C HIS A 102 -0.11 13.31 0.12
N LEU A 103 0.22 12.31 -0.69
CA LEU A 103 -0.39 10.98 -0.70
C LEU A 103 0.65 9.92 -0.29
N ARG A 104 0.22 8.95 0.50
CA ARG A 104 0.99 7.77 0.87
C ARG A 104 0.15 6.51 0.67
N ILE A 105 0.78 5.47 0.13
CA ILE A 105 0.16 4.17 -0.08
C ILE A 105 0.77 3.23 0.96
N LEU A 106 -0.03 2.74 1.90
CA LEU A 106 0.43 1.73 2.85
C LEU A 106 0.67 0.40 2.10
N SER A 107 1.66 -0.36 2.53
CA SER A 107 2.08 -1.59 1.85
C SER A 107 2.60 -2.62 2.85
N GLY A 108 2.19 -3.88 2.70
CA GLY A 108 2.74 -4.97 3.53
C GLY A 108 4.24 -5.18 3.28
N LEU A 109 4.67 -5.06 2.01
CA LEU A 109 6.05 -5.28 1.59
C LEU A 109 6.92 -4.03 1.69
N TYR A 110 6.41 -2.88 1.25
CA TYR A 110 7.17 -1.64 1.14
C TYR A 110 6.90 -0.66 2.30
N GLY A 111 6.05 -1.03 3.26
CA GLY A 111 5.70 -0.18 4.41
C GLY A 111 4.86 1.03 4.00
N VAL A 112 5.52 2.12 3.61
CA VAL A 112 4.89 3.34 3.10
C VAL A 112 5.52 3.71 1.76
N LEU A 113 4.69 3.85 0.73
CA LEU A 113 5.08 4.27 -0.61
C LEU A 113 4.57 5.68 -0.92
N ARG A 114 5.35 6.42 -1.70
CA ARG A 114 4.91 7.60 -2.44
C ARG A 114 4.30 7.18 -3.79
N PRO A 115 3.43 8.00 -4.40
CA PRO A 115 2.86 7.74 -5.72
C PRO A 115 3.83 7.28 -6.81
N MET A 116 5.00 7.90 -6.90
CA MET A 116 6.02 7.63 -7.92
C MET A 116 7.07 6.62 -7.49
N ASP A 117 6.96 6.05 -6.28
CA ASP A 117 7.93 5.03 -5.85
C ASP A 117 7.85 3.79 -6.74
N ALA A 118 9.00 3.32 -7.18
CA ALA A 118 9.13 2.17 -8.05
C ALA A 118 8.79 0.89 -7.27
N ILE A 119 7.82 0.13 -7.76
CA ILE A 119 7.48 -1.18 -7.22
C ILE A 119 7.62 -2.26 -8.28
N GLU A 120 8.17 -3.40 -7.88
CA GLU A 120 8.08 -4.67 -8.60
C GLU A 120 6.75 -5.36 -8.30
N PRO A 121 6.28 -6.28 -9.17
CA PRO A 121 5.06 -7.02 -8.89
C PRO A 121 5.24 -7.98 -7.71
N TYR A 122 4.30 -7.93 -6.78
CA TYR A 122 4.29 -8.77 -5.58
C TYR A 122 2.86 -9.00 -5.11
N ARG A 123 2.70 -9.86 -4.11
CA ARG A 123 1.49 -9.90 -3.28
C ARG A 123 1.90 -10.18 -1.85
N LEU A 124 1.69 -9.21 -0.97
CA LEU A 124 1.88 -9.38 0.46
C LEU A 124 0.96 -8.42 1.19
N GLU A 125 -0.20 -8.92 1.59
CA GLU A 125 -1.20 -8.16 2.33
C GLU A 125 -0.71 -7.84 3.76
N MET A 126 -1.05 -6.67 4.31
CA MET A 126 -0.60 -6.27 5.66
C MET A 126 -1.06 -7.26 6.74
N GLY A 127 -2.22 -7.90 6.55
CA GLY A 127 -2.74 -8.92 7.46
C GLY A 127 -1.98 -10.25 7.47
N SER A 128 -1.00 -10.45 6.58
CA SER A 128 -0.25 -11.71 6.48
C SER A 128 0.61 -11.95 7.73
N LYS A 129 0.55 -13.18 8.26
CA LYS A 129 1.34 -13.65 9.40
C LYS A 129 2.72 -14.15 8.96
N LEU A 130 3.43 -13.33 8.20
CA LEU A 130 4.78 -13.65 7.75
C LEU A 130 5.71 -13.56 8.97
N LYS A 131 6.32 -14.70 9.35
CA LYS A 131 7.28 -14.75 10.44
C LYS A 131 8.62 -14.22 9.96
N THR A 132 9.21 -13.32 10.74
CA THR A 132 10.50 -12.68 10.48
C THR A 132 11.30 -12.65 11.78
N GLU A 133 12.57 -12.26 11.70
CA GLU A 133 13.38 -12.04 12.91
C GLU A 133 12.82 -10.92 13.81
N LYS A 134 12.03 -9.99 13.25
CA LYS A 134 11.44 -8.84 13.96
C LYS A 134 10.03 -9.10 14.51
N GLY A 135 9.44 -10.28 14.26
CA GLY A 135 8.10 -10.62 14.74
C GLY A 135 7.36 -11.68 13.90
N GLY A 136 6.23 -12.16 14.42
CA GLY A 136 5.36 -13.15 13.80
C GLY A 136 4.30 -12.58 12.84
N SER A 137 4.27 -11.26 12.64
CA SER A 137 3.39 -10.60 11.69
C SER A 137 4.01 -9.32 11.14
N LEU A 138 3.44 -8.80 10.04
CA LEU A 138 3.89 -7.53 9.47
C LEU A 138 3.60 -6.32 10.38
N TYR A 139 2.57 -6.39 11.23
CA TYR A 139 2.31 -5.37 12.26
C TYR A 139 3.49 -5.25 13.23
N GLU A 140 4.01 -6.39 13.70
CA GLU A 140 5.17 -6.45 14.60
C GLU A 140 6.46 -6.05 13.86
N TYR A 141 6.64 -6.52 12.62
CA TYR A 141 7.80 -6.16 11.79
C TYR A 141 7.94 -4.65 11.61
N TRP A 142 6.84 -3.97 11.28
CA TRP A 142 6.84 -2.54 10.99
C TRP A 142 6.84 -1.68 12.26
N GLY A 143 6.19 -2.11 13.34
CA GLY A 143 6.17 -1.40 14.61
C GLY A 143 5.82 0.09 14.46
N ALA A 144 6.61 0.97 15.10
CA ALA A 144 6.41 2.41 15.05
C ALA A 144 6.86 3.07 13.73
N ARG A 145 7.61 2.37 12.88
CA ARG A 145 8.36 2.97 11.74
C ARG A 145 7.44 3.61 10.70
N LEU A 146 6.26 3.03 10.47
CA LEU A 146 5.29 3.63 9.53
C LEU A 146 4.74 4.95 10.07
N ALA A 147 4.44 5.01 11.37
CA ALA A 147 3.97 6.24 11.99
C ALA A 147 5.05 7.33 12.01
N GLU A 148 6.30 6.95 12.29
CA GLU A 148 7.45 7.85 12.25
C GLU A 148 7.70 8.42 10.85
N ALA A 149 7.63 7.59 9.80
CA ALA A 149 7.75 8.05 8.41
C ALA A 149 6.61 9.01 8.02
N LEU A 150 5.38 8.72 8.45
CA LEU A 150 4.25 9.62 8.22
C LEU A 150 4.41 10.95 8.97
N ASN A 151 4.92 10.93 10.22
CA ASN A 151 5.24 12.15 10.97
C ASN A 151 6.31 13.00 10.27
N ALA A 152 7.39 12.36 9.80
CA ALA A 152 8.45 13.04 9.08
C ALA A 152 7.90 13.74 7.83
N GLN A 153 7.10 13.03 7.03
CA GLN A 153 6.49 13.63 5.84
C GLN A 153 5.50 14.75 6.20
N ALA A 154 4.68 14.56 7.24
CA ALA A 154 3.74 15.57 7.68
C ALA A 154 4.44 16.87 8.08
N ALA A 155 5.63 16.78 8.71
CA ALA A 155 6.45 17.95 9.03
C ALA A 155 6.94 18.66 7.75
N VAL A 156 7.43 17.91 6.76
CA VAL A 156 7.92 18.46 5.47
C VAL A 156 6.83 19.26 4.77
N VAL A 157 5.61 18.74 4.70
CA VAL A 157 4.50 19.41 3.99
C VAL A 157 3.62 20.30 4.89
N GLY A 158 4.04 20.54 6.14
CA GLY A 158 3.30 21.34 7.11
C GLY A 158 1.88 20.81 7.42
N SER A 159 1.65 19.51 7.29
CA SER A 159 0.35 18.90 7.51
C SER A 159 -0.08 18.99 8.98
N LYS A 160 -1.37 19.31 9.21
CA LYS A 160 -1.98 19.39 10.55
C LYS A 160 -2.79 18.16 10.93
N ALA A 161 -3.05 17.27 9.97
CA ALA A 161 -3.79 16.04 10.18
C ALA A 161 -3.39 14.98 9.15
N LEU A 162 -3.57 13.71 9.53
CA LEU A 162 -3.53 12.58 8.62
C LEU A 162 -4.96 12.21 8.22
N VAL A 163 -5.25 12.21 6.93
CA VAL A 163 -6.53 11.71 6.41
C VAL A 163 -6.36 10.23 6.10
N ASN A 164 -7.04 9.40 6.87
CA ASN A 164 -7.04 7.96 6.71
C ASN A 164 -8.15 7.53 5.73
N CYS A 165 -7.75 7.28 4.49
CA CYS A 165 -8.54 6.64 3.45
C CYS A 165 -8.14 5.17 3.23
N ALA A 166 -7.31 4.59 4.12
CA ALA A 166 -6.94 3.18 4.08
C ALA A 166 -7.96 2.30 4.80
N SER A 167 -7.99 1.01 4.47
CA SER A 167 -8.72 0.01 5.23
C SER A 167 -8.09 -0.18 6.62
N GLN A 168 -8.86 -0.73 7.56
CA GLN A 168 -8.36 -1.03 8.90
C GLN A 168 -7.16 -2.00 8.83
N GLU A 169 -7.22 -3.02 7.96
CA GLU A 169 -6.12 -3.97 7.73
C GLU A 169 -4.76 -3.27 7.54
N TYR A 170 -4.69 -2.22 6.73
CA TYR A 170 -3.45 -1.48 6.49
C TYR A 170 -3.20 -0.42 7.56
N PHE A 171 -4.21 0.36 7.93
CA PHE A 171 -4.03 1.44 8.89
C PHE A 171 -3.73 0.94 10.31
N GLY A 172 -4.11 -0.30 10.64
CA GLY A 172 -3.77 -0.97 11.89
C GLY A 172 -2.27 -1.20 12.08
N ALA A 173 -1.47 -1.15 11.01
CA ALA A 173 -0.01 -1.19 11.09
C ALA A 173 0.63 0.17 11.39
N VAL A 174 -0.14 1.25 11.33
CA VAL A 174 0.31 2.58 11.76
C VAL A 174 0.12 2.69 13.27
N ASP A 175 1.21 2.64 14.03
CA ASP A 175 1.18 2.81 15.48
C ASP A 175 0.59 4.18 15.85
N ARG A 176 -0.61 4.12 16.44
CA ARG A 176 -1.36 5.30 16.87
C ARG A 176 -0.71 6.06 18.02
N SER A 177 0.09 5.38 18.84
CA SER A 177 0.79 6.00 19.96
C SER A 177 2.02 6.79 19.52
N ALA A 178 2.64 6.39 18.40
CA ALA A 178 3.77 7.07 17.79
C ALA A 178 3.35 8.20 16.82
N LEU A 179 2.09 8.26 16.39
CA LEU A 179 1.62 9.28 15.45
C LEU A 179 1.40 10.63 16.14
N ALA A 180 2.09 11.68 15.67
CA ALA A 180 2.12 13.00 16.30
C ALA A 180 0.96 13.93 15.85
N MET A 181 0.16 13.50 14.88
CA MET A 181 -0.90 14.31 14.28
C MET A 181 -2.29 13.67 14.46
N PRO A 182 -3.37 14.46 14.58
CA PRO A 182 -4.72 13.92 14.63
C PRO A 182 -5.06 13.19 13.33
N VAL A 183 -5.91 12.18 13.44
CA VAL A 183 -6.35 11.37 12.29
C VAL A 183 -7.82 11.61 12.01
N ILE A 184 -8.11 11.98 10.78
CA ILE A 184 -9.46 12.14 10.26
C ILE A 184 -9.75 10.93 9.38
N THR A 185 -10.82 10.18 9.65
CA THR A 185 -11.19 9.00 8.84
C THR A 185 -12.54 9.23 8.18
N PRO A 186 -12.58 9.62 6.89
CA PRO A 186 -13.82 9.72 6.14
C PRO A 186 -14.54 8.36 6.08
N VAL A 187 -15.87 8.37 6.29
CA VAL A 187 -16.71 7.16 6.22
C VAL A 187 -17.75 7.35 5.14
N PHE A 188 -17.57 6.67 4.02
CA PHE A 188 -18.47 6.69 2.88
C PHE A 188 -19.58 5.66 3.06
N LYS A 189 -20.83 6.11 2.96
CA LYS A 189 -22.03 5.29 3.15
C LYS A 189 -23.01 5.55 2.00
N GLU A 190 -23.62 4.48 1.52
CA GLU A 190 -24.75 4.53 0.61
C GLU A 190 -26.05 4.49 1.40
N ILE A 191 -27.08 5.18 0.91
CA ILE A 191 -28.43 5.05 1.46
C ILE A 191 -29.09 3.85 0.78
N LYS A 192 -29.30 2.78 1.55
CA LYS A 192 -30.05 1.61 1.11
C LYS A 192 -31.23 1.40 2.05
N ASP A 193 -32.44 1.32 1.48
CA ASP A 193 -33.69 1.17 2.25
C ASP A 193 -33.87 2.25 3.33
N GLY A 194 -33.51 3.50 2.99
CA GLY A 194 -33.58 4.65 3.90
C GLY A 194 -32.55 4.66 5.03
N ARG A 195 -31.59 3.70 5.06
CA ARG A 195 -30.56 3.61 6.10
C ARG A 195 -29.15 3.72 5.51
N PRO A 196 -28.24 4.46 6.15
CA PRO A 196 -26.87 4.55 5.68
C PRO A 196 -26.11 3.25 5.98
N ARG A 197 -25.52 2.65 4.94
CA ARG A 197 -24.74 1.41 4.99
C ARG A 197 -23.42 1.56 4.25
N ILE A 198 -22.37 0.92 4.74
CA ILE A 198 -21.11 0.84 4.00
C ILE A 198 -21.26 -0.27 2.95
N VAL A 199 -21.16 0.09 1.68
CA VAL A 199 -21.05 -0.86 0.57
C VAL A 199 -19.59 -0.86 0.14
N SER A 200 -18.90 -1.99 0.31
CA SER A 200 -17.44 -2.06 0.29
C SER A 200 -16.81 -1.56 -1.02
N PHE A 201 -17.36 -1.92 -2.18
CA PHE A 201 -16.89 -1.47 -3.49
C PHE A 201 -16.99 0.06 -3.63
N PHE A 202 -18.16 0.64 -3.36
CA PHE A 202 -18.36 2.09 -3.45
C PHE A 202 -17.52 2.85 -2.42
N ALA A 203 -17.40 2.32 -1.20
CA ALA A 203 -16.55 2.93 -0.18
C ALA A 203 -15.06 2.91 -0.54
N LYS A 204 -14.58 1.88 -1.25
CA LYS A 204 -13.19 1.86 -1.76
C LYS A 204 -13.01 2.88 -2.88
N LYS A 205 -13.92 2.92 -3.85
CA LYS A 205 -13.86 3.93 -4.92
C LYS A 205 -13.88 5.36 -4.38
N ALA A 206 -14.78 5.64 -3.43
CA ALA A 206 -14.89 6.95 -2.79
C ALA A 206 -13.70 7.34 -1.90
N ARG A 207 -12.86 6.38 -1.47
CA ARG A 207 -11.60 6.69 -0.78
C ARG A 207 -10.49 7.15 -1.73
N GLY A 208 -10.60 6.80 -3.01
CA GLY A 208 -9.66 7.22 -4.03
C GLY A 208 -10.03 8.56 -4.66
N ALA A 209 -11.32 8.78 -4.90
CA ALA A 209 -11.87 10.03 -5.42
C ALA A 209 -11.77 11.18 -4.39
#